data_AF-A0A8A3PHE7-F1
#
_entry.id   AF-A0A8A3PHE7-F1
#
_cell.length_a   1.000
_cell.length_b   1.000
_cell.length_c   1.000
_cell.angle_alpha   90.00
_cell.angle_beta   90.00
_cell.angle_gamma   90.00
#
_symmetry.space_group_name_H-M   'P 1'
#
loop_
_entity.id
_entity.type
_entity.pdbx_description
1 polymer ?
#
loop_
_entity_poly.entity_id
_entity_poly.type
_entity_poly.pdbx_seq_one_letter_code
_entity_poly.pdbx_strand_id
1 'polypeptide(L)'
;MTNKLLSKQSAAHLEETSHLLSPERIDKTDLDDGQETKSIDDDVDMDVGVGGSRRKKSKEMSVLPSGATIMDGKKTFMALENNPEVMNALAAKLGLSPALKFHNVYSLAESELLHIPRPVYALLVVLPLTPTWKASRMARDSAQEPYKKYGPDEPVIWFKQTIDNACGSIGLLHCLLNGPAQNYILPDTILSRLFEDAIPLEPEKRAKMLYDDGQFEVAHQSVASLPVGDSSPPKAEEGNRLGQNFVAFVRGEDGYLWELEGTRPGPIRKRLLREGEDLLSENVLRQSIGAVIRRNQDAGEQDPRFSCVALAHDRTDRESLPMNFLNRGRV
;
A
#
# COMPACT_ATOMS: atom_id res chain seq x y z
N MET A 1 28.44 43.88 -25.82
CA MET A 1 29.15 43.47 -27.05
C MET A 1 29.67 42.06 -26.80
N THR A 2 28.87 41.03 -27.15
CA THR A 2 28.93 40.22 -28.40
C THR A 2 30.09 39.21 -28.31
N ASN A 3 29.90 37.89 -28.30
CA ASN A 3 29.18 37.00 -29.23
C ASN A 3 28.78 35.72 -28.46
N LYS A 4 27.58 35.13 -28.51
CA LYS A 4 26.87 34.53 -29.67
C LYS A 4 27.80 33.77 -30.62
N LEU A 5 28.30 32.62 -30.19
CA LEU A 5 28.61 31.47 -31.06
C LEU A 5 28.79 30.27 -30.14
N LEU A 6 27.84 29.32 -30.18
CA LEU A 6 27.85 27.92 -29.73
C LEU A 6 26.40 27.48 -29.44
N SER A 7 25.48 27.85 -30.34
CA SER A 7 24.27 27.07 -30.60
C SER A 7 24.34 26.69 -32.07
N LYS A 8 24.72 25.44 -32.34
CA LYS A 8 24.63 24.69 -33.61
C LYS A 8 25.66 23.55 -33.56
N GLN A 9 25.35 22.49 -32.80
CA GLN A 9 25.92 21.15 -32.94
C GLN A 9 25.14 20.19 -32.04
N SER A 10 23.90 19.87 -32.45
CA SER A 10 23.24 18.58 -32.19
C SER A 10 21.87 18.58 -32.90
N ALA A 11 21.92 18.71 -34.22
CA ALA A 11 20.78 18.61 -35.12
C ALA A 11 21.29 18.12 -36.48
N ALA A 12 21.82 16.90 -36.49
CA ALA A 12 22.22 16.16 -37.69
C ALA A 12 22.48 14.70 -37.28
N HIS A 13 21.42 13.92 -37.13
CA HIS A 13 21.35 12.46 -37.39
C HIS A 13 19.93 11.98 -37.03
N LEU A 14 18.97 12.48 -37.81
CA LEU A 14 17.61 11.97 -37.93
C LEU A 14 17.29 12.06 -39.42
N GLU A 15 17.76 11.09 -40.18
CA GLU A 15 17.32 10.78 -41.56
C GLU A 15 18.17 9.61 -42.06
N GLU A 16 17.67 8.39 -41.91
CA GLU A 16 17.88 7.24 -42.81
C GLU A 16 17.28 6.00 -42.15
N THR A 17 16.00 5.72 -42.45
CA THR A 17 15.46 4.40 -42.78
C THR A 17 13.95 4.54 -42.94
N SER A 18 13.52 4.99 -44.11
CA SER A 18 12.13 4.86 -44.55
C SER A 18 12.15 4.40 -45.99
N HIS A 19 11.85 3.12 -46.24
CA HIS A 19 11.04 2.66 -47.36
C HIS A 19 10.89 1.14 -47.28
N LEU A 20 9.63 0.70 -47.23
CA LEU A 20 9.01 -0.43 -47.97
C LEU A 20 8.01 -1.17 -47.08
N LEU A 21 6.72 -0.84 -47.24
CA LEU A 21 5.65 -1.73 -47.71
C LEU A 21 4.27 -1.24 -47.22
N SER A 22 3.41 -0.97 -48.18
CA SER A 22 2.05 -0.44 -48.08
C SER A 22 1.03 -1.48 -47.58
N PRO A 23 -0.15 -1.06 -47.09
CA PRO A 23 -1.17 -1.98 -46.55
C PRO A 23 -2.08 -2.55 -47.64
N GLU A 24 -2.23 -3.88 -47.67
CA GLU A 24 -3.19 -4.56 -48.54
C GLU A 24 -4.62 -4.49 -47.97
N ARG A 25 -5.55 -4.14 -48.88
CA ARG A 25 -7.00 -4.31 -48.75
C ARG A 25 -7.32 -5.80 -48.85
N ILE A 26 -8.23 -6.29 -48.00
CA ILE A 26 -8.92 -7.55 -48.25
C ILE A 26 -10.41 -7.24 -48.51
N ASP A 27 -10.84 -7.65 -49.69
CA ASP A 27 -12.17 -7.53 -50.24
C ASP A 27 -13.09 -8.67 -49.74
N LYS A 28 -14.39 -8.43 -49.82
CA LYS A 28 -15.47 -9.37 -49.49
C LYS A 28 -15.72 -10.36 -50.65
N THR A 29 -16.59 -11.35 -50.37
CA THR A 29 -17.19 -12.42 -51.23
C THR A 29 -16.45 -13.76 -51.16
N ASP A 30 -17.07 -14.94 -51.08
CA ASP A 30 -18.42 -15.45 -50.78
C ASP A 30 -18.27 -16.99 -50.58
N LEU A 31 -19.36 -17.67 -50.23
CA LEU A 31 -19.62 -19.14 -50.12
C LEU A 31 -19.59 -19.66 -48.67
N ASP A 32 -20.71 -19.66 -47.93
CA ASP A 32 -21.94 -20.49 -48.03
C ASP A 32 -21.70 -21.97 -47.68
N ASP A 33 -22.20 -22.38 -46.51
CA ASP A 33 -23.06 -23.57 -46.40
C ASP A 33 -23.77 -23.62 -45.02
N GLY A 34 -25.08 -23.40 -45.08
CA GLY A 34 -26.16 -24.04 -44.32
C GLY A 34 -25.98 -24.43 -42.84
N GLN A 35 -26.82 -23.83 -41.97
CA GLN A 35 -28.00 -24.54 -41.47
C GLN A 35 -28.99 -23.59 -40.78
N GLU A 36 -30.24 -23.65 -41.27
CA GLU A 36 -31.44 -23.03 -40.73
C GLU A 36 -31.69 -23.41 -39.26
N THR A 37 -32.15 -22.46 -38.44
CA THR A 37 -33.37 -22.69 -37.65
C THR A 37 -34.13 -21.39 -37.38
N LYS A 38 -35.45 -21.55 -37.45
CA LYS A 38 -36.55 -20.57 -37.56
C LYS A 38 -36.68 -19.57 -36.41
N SER A 39 -37.12 -18.38 -36.82
CA SER A 39 -37.85 -17.37 -36.08
C SER A 39 -39.05 -17.91 -35.28
N ILE A 40 -39.22 -17.44 -34.04
CA ILE A 40 -40.52 -17.39 -33.35
C ILE A 40 -40.61 -16.03 -32.65
N ASP A 41 -41.75 -15.40 -32.83
CA ASP A 41 -42.15 -14.05 -32.48
C ASP A 41 -42.12 -13.74 -30.97
N ASP A 42 -41.79 -12.48 -30.65
CA ASP A 42 -41.94 -11.88 -29.33
C ASP A 42 -43.43 -11.63 -29.04
N ASP A 43 -44.04 -12.51 -28.24
CA ASP A 43 -45.34 -12.26 -27.61
C ASP A 43 -45.18 -11.27 -26.44
N VAL A 44 -45.88 -10.15 -26.57
CA VAL A 44 -46.13 -9.18 -25.50
C VAL A 44 -47.20 -9.77 -24.58
N ASP A 45 -46.81 -10.24 -23.40
CA ASP A 45 -47.76 -10.54 -22.33
C ASP A 45 -47.60 -9.54 -21.17
N MET A 46 -48.64 -8.71 -21.03
CA MET A 46 -48.94 -7.97 -19.81
C MET A 46 -49.35 -8.97 -18.73
N ASP A 47 -48.52 -9.15 -17.69
CA ASP A 47 -48.99 -9.80 -16.47
C ASP A 47 -48.82 -8.90 -15.24
N VAL A 48 -49.88 -8.92 -14.44
CA VAL A 48 -50.25 -7.93 -13.44
C VAL A 48 -49.95 -8.53 -12.07
N GLY A 49 -48.83 -8.11 -11.47
CA GLY A 49 -48.54 -8.09 -10.05
C GLY A 49 -48.89 -9.29 -9.15
N VAL A 50 -47.86 -9.94 -8.59
CA VAL A 50 -47.83 -10.32 -7.16
C VAL A 50 -46.44 -10.03 -6.59
N GLY A 51 -46.40 -9.20 -5.55
CA GLY A 51 -45.19 -8.73 -4.89
C GLY A 51 -44.37 -9.86 -4.26
N GLY A 52 -43.34 -10.31 -4.97
CA GLY A 52 -42.23 -11.07 -4.41
C GLY A 52 -41.20 -10.13 -3.81
N SER A 53 -41.23 -9.94 -2.49
CA SER A 53 -40.15 -9.30 -1.75
C SER A 53 -38.85 -10.07 -2.01
N ARG A 54 -37.94 -9.50 -2.82
CA ARG A 54 -36.55 -9.96 -2.87
C ARG A 54 -35.97 -9.73 -1.47
N ARG A 55 -36.05 -10.74 -0.61
CA ARG A 55 -35.22 -10.83 0.59
C ARG A 55 -33.77 -10.65 0.13
N LYS A 56 -33.19 -9.47 0.37
CA LYS A 56 -31.73 -9.31 0.40
C LYS A 56 -31.23 -10.46 1.29
N LYS A 57 -30.44 -11.39 0.75
CA LYS A 57 -29.72 -12.36 1.59
C LYS A 57 -29.03 -11.54 2.67
N SER A 58 -29.43 -11.74 3.92
CA SER A 58 -28.71 -11.20 5.06
C SER A 58 -27.28 -11.74 4.95
N LYS A 59 -26.28 -10.85 4.92
CA LYS A 59 -24.88 -11.27 4.96
C LYS A 59 -24.69 -12.17 6.18
N GLU A 60 -24.14 -13.35 5.96
CA GLU A 60 -23.77 -14.24 7.06
C GLU A 60 -22.61 -13.59 7.79
N MET A 61 -22.84 -13.23 9.05
CA MET A 61 -21.89 -12.50 9.87
C MET A 61 -21.72 -13.23 11.20
N SER A 62 -20.49 -13.63 11.50
CA SER A 62 -20.11 -14.16 12.80
C SER A 62 -19.01 -13.31 13.43
N VAL A 63 -19.00 -13.22 14.75
CA VAL A 63 -18.02 -12.45 15.52
C VAL A 63 -17.08 -13.45 16.20
N LEU A 64 -15.77 -13.27 16.00
CA LEU A 64 -14.71 -14.03 16.64
C LEU A 64 -14.46 -13.50 18.06
N PRO A 65 -13.88 -14.31 18.97
CA PRO A 65 -13.58 -13.87 20.34
C PRO A 65 -12.70 -12.63 20.45
N SER A 66 -11.89 -12.35 19.43
CA SER A 66 -11.05 -11.15 19.31
C SER A 66 -11.82 -9.86 19.00
N GLY A 67 -13.08 -9.97 18.58
CA GLY A 67 -13.87 -8.87 18.02
C GLY A 67 -13.80 -8.75 16.49
N ALA A 68 -12.95 -9.54 15.81
CA ALA A 68 -12.99 -9.66 14.35
C ALA A 68 -14.29 -10.30 13.86
N THR A 69 -14.69 -10.00 12.63
CA THR A 69 -15.90 -10.57 12.04
C THR A 69 -15.56 -11.45 10.84
N ILE A 70 -16.36 -12.47 10.60
CA ILE A 70 -16.39 -13.17 9.32
C ILE A 70 -17.59 -12.63 8.55
N MET A 71 -17.35 -11.96 7.43
CA MET A 71 -18.37 -11.39 6.55
C MET A 71 -18.26 -12.04 5.18
N ASP A 72 -19.34 -12.68 4.71
CA ASP A 72 -19.37 -13.35 3.41
C ASP A 72 -18.21 -14.37 3.25
N GLY A 73 -17.87 -15.09 4.34
CA GLY A 73 -16.79 -16.08 4.40
C GLY A 73 -15.37 -15.50 4.52
N LYS A 74 -15.23 -14.18 4.64
CA LYS A 74 -13.93 -13.50 4.74
C LYS A 74 -13.75 -12.81 6.09
N LYS A 75 -12.58 -12.96 6.69
CA LYS A 75 -12.21 -12.24 7.91
C LYS A 75 -12.09 -10.74 7.64
N THR A 76 -12.73 -9.97 8.49
CA THR A 76 -12.82 -8.51 8.45
C THR A 76 -12.42 -7.95 9.81
N PHE A 77 -11.51 -7.01 9.80
CA PHE A 77 -11.09 -6.28 10.98
C PHE A 77 -11.85 -4.97 11.14
N MET A 78 -11.75 -4.35 12.32
CA MET A 78 -12.11 -2.96 12.50
C MET A 78 -11.05 -2.08 11.82
N ALA A 79 -11.43 -1.05 11.07
CA ALA A 79 -10.43 -0.25 10.37
C ALA A 79 -9.63 0.61 11.37
N LEU A 80 -8.31 0.68 11.17
CA LEU A 80 -7.46 1.60 11.94
C LEU A 80 -7.46 2.99 11.30
N GLU A 81 -7.47 4.01 12.15
CA GLU A 81 -7.16 5.38 11.74
C GLU A 81 -5.64 5.55 11.57
N ASN A 82 -5.20 6.25 10.52
CA ASN A 82 -3.78 6.60 10.34
C ASN A 82 -3.38 7.76 11.25
N ASN A 83 -3.33 7.48 12.55
CA ASN A 83 -3.01 8.41 13.61
C ASN A 83 -1.79 7.87 14.41
N PRO A 84 -0.83 8.73 14.81
CA PRO A 84 0.34 8.30 15.58
C PRO A 84 0.01 7.53 16.86
N GLU A 85 -1.01 7.92 17.63
CA GLU A 85 -1.37 7.23 18.87
C GLU A 85 -1.82 5.79 18.61
N VAL A 86 -2.67 5.61 17.60
CA VAL A 86 -3.15 4.29 17.14
C VAL A 86 -1.97 3.44 16.65
N MET A 87 -1.12 4.00 15.78
CA MET A 87 0.01 3.26 15.19
C MET A 87 1.08 2.91 16.22
N ASN A 88 1.36 3.81 17.16
CA ASN A 88 2.31 3.57 18.25
C ASN A 88 1.79 2.55 19.24
N ALA A 89 0.50 2.60 19.60
CA ALA A 89 -0.12 1.61 20.47
C ALA A 89 -0.02 0.20 19.86
N LEU A 90 -0.31 0.05 18.56
CA LEU A 90 -0.19 -1.23 17.88
C LEU A 90 1.28 -1.67 17.74
N ALA A 91 2.18 -0.77 17.37
CA ALA A 91 3.61 -1.08 17.25
C ALA A 91 4.20 -1.59 18.59
N ALA A 92 3.91 -0.91 19.69
CA ALA A 92 4.33 -1.33 21.03
C ALA A 92 3.73 -2.70 21.40
N LYS A 93 2.45 -2.93 21.11
CA LYS A 93 1.76 -4.19 21.41
C LYS A 93 2.29 -5.38 20.61
N LEU A 94 2.76 -5.13 19.39
CA LEU A 94 3.41 -6.15 18.57
C LEU A 94 4.84 -6.43 19.03
N GLY A 95 5.53 -5.46 19.63
CA GLY A 95 6.88 -5.64 20.16
C GLY A 95 7.95 -4.74 19.51
N LEU A 96 7.57 -3.57 19.01
CA LEU A 96 8.56 -2.56 18.62
C LEU A 96 9.19 -1.91 19.87
N SER A 97 10.50 -1.68 19.83
CA SER A 97 11.21 -0.93 20.86
C SER A 97 10.65 0.49 21.04
N PRO A 98 10.53 1.01 22.27
CA PRO A 98 10.09 2.38 22.55
C PRO A 98 11.06 3.44 22.00
N ALA A 99 12.27 3.05 21.57
CA ALA A 99 13.21 3.94 20.93
C ALA A 99 12.70 4.52 19.60
N LEU A 100 11.70 3.89 18.98
CA LEU A 100 11.02 4.36 17.77
C LEU A 100 9.56 4.70 18.03
N LYS A 101 9.06 5.71 17.32
CA LYS A 101 7.63 5.98 17.22
C LYS A 101 7.26 6.65 15.90
N PHE A 102 5.99 6.51 15.54
CA PHE A 102 5.34 7.29 14.51
C PHE A 102 5.10 8.72 15.02
N HIS A 103 5.43 9.69 14.18
CA HIS A 103 5.20 11.12 14.35
C HIS A 103 4.23 11.59 13.28
N ASN A 104 3.39 12.57 13.59
CA ASN A 104 2.48 13.11 12.58
C ASN A 104 3.23 13.98 11.56
N VAL A 105 2.88 13.86 10.27
CA VAL A 105 3.37 14.73 9.20
C VAL A 105 2.24 15.68 8.80
N TYR A 106 2.21 16.86 9.41
CA TYR A 106 1.15 17.86 9.18
C TYR A 106 1.21 18.49 7.79
N SER A 107 2.41 18.63 7.24
CA SER A 107 2.67 19.26 5.95
C SER A 107 3.94 18.66 5.32
N LEU A 108 4.04 18.73 4.00
CA LEU A 108 5.24 18.33 3.26
C LEU A 108 6.23 19.49 3.06
N ALA A 109 5.92 20.68 3.58
CA ALA A 109 6.82 21.82 3.58
C ALA A 109 7.98 21.60 4.55
N GLU A 110 9.21 21.92 4.13
CA GLU A 110 10.43 21.62 4.90
C GLU A 110 10.42 22.23 6.31
N SER A 111 9.91 23.45 6.47
CA SER A 111 9.79 24.13 7.78
C SER A 111 8.91 23.36 8.77
N GLU A 112 7.92 22.63 8.27
CA GLU A 112 6.93 21.89 9.06
C GLU A 112 7.36 20.45 9.36
N LEU A 113 8.55 20.03 8.93
CA LEU A 113 9.09 18.70 9.17
C LEU A 113 10.14 18.67 10.29
N LEU A 114 10.53 19.84 10.81
CA LEU A 114 11.63 19.98 11.77
C LEU A 114 11.35 19.36 13.15
N HIS A 115 10.08 19.12 13.49
CA HIS A 115 9.71 18.43 14.72
C HIS A 115 9.98 16.92 14.67
N ILE A 116 10.08 16.34 13.49
CA ILE A 116 10.30 14.90 13.29
C ILE A 116 11.81 14.61 13.36
N PRO A 117 12.26 13.71 14.24
CA PRO A 117 13.66 13.27 14.27
C PRO A 117 14.11 12.68 12.94
N ARG A 118 15.39 12.88 12.63
CA ARG A 118 16.06 12.27 11.48
C ARG A 118 17.12 11.28 12.00
N PRO A 119 17.34 10.14 11.32
CA PRO A 119 16.70 9.75 10.07
C PRO A 119 15.25 9.24 10.23
N VAL A 120 14.43 9.41 9.19
CA VAL A 120 13.11 8.77 9.09
C VAL A 120 13.22 7.41 8.41
N TYR A 121 12.70 6.36 9.05
CA TYR A 121 12.83 4.97 8.62
C TYR A 121 11.70 4.50 7.71
N ALA A 122 10.47 4.96 7.96
CA ALA A 122 9.29 4.60 7.19
C ALA A 122 8.29 5.76 7.13
N LEU A 123 7.52 5.84 6.04
CA LEU A 123 6.30 6.67 5.97
C LEU A 123 5.10 5.75 5.77
N LEU A 124 4.06 5.94 6.57
CA LEU A 124 2.77 5.29 6.36
C LEU A 124 1.75 6.34 5.93
N VAL A 125 1.26 6.19 4.71
CA VAL A 125 0.44 7.20 4.04
C VAL A 125 -0.93 6.63 3.72
N VAL A 126 -1.97 7.39 4.01
CA VAL A 126 -3.31 7.18 3.47
C VAL A 126 -3.58 8.23 2.41
N LEU A 127 -3.80 7.76 1.19
CA LEU A 127 -4.18 8.59 0.05
C LEU A 127 -5.63 8.33 -0.33
N PRO A 128 -6.42 9.38 -0.64
CA PRO A 128 -7.73 9.22 -1.24
C PRO A 128 -7.55 8.57 -2.60
N LEU A 129 -8.32 7.52 -2.87
CA LEU A 129 -8.34 6.86 -4.17
C LEU A 129 -9.15 7.70 -5.15
N THR A 130 -8.61 8.85 -5.54
CA THR A 130 -9.24 9.72 -6.53
C THR A 130 -9.42 9.00 -7.86
N PRO A 131 -10.39 9.39 -8.72
CA PRO A 131 -10.61 8.74 -10.00
C PRO A 131 -9.34 8.64 -10.86
N THR A 132 -8.56 9.72 -10.93
CA THR A 132 -7.29 9.75 -11.68
C THR A 132 -6.27 8.78 -11.10
N TRP A 133 -6.07 8.82 -9.77
CA TRP A 133 -5.14 7.92 -9.12
C TRP A 133 -5.56 6.45 -9.28
N LYS A 134 -6.86 6.17 -9.12
CA LYS A 134 -7.45 4.84 -9.29
C LYS A 134 -7.19 4.28 -10.69
N ALA A 135 -7.48 5.05 -11.73
CA ALA A 135 -7.26 4.63 -13.12
C ALA A 135 -5.78 4.37 -13.40
N SER A 136 -4.90 5.30 -13.00
CA SER A 136 -3.45 5.14 -13.18
C SER A 136 -2.89 3.94 -12.42
N ARG A 137 -3.40 3.67 -11.22
CA ARG A 137 -3.05 2.49 -10.43
C ARG A 137 -3.53 1.21 -11.12
N MET A 138 -4.81 1.12 -11.48
CA MET A 138 -5.38 -0.08 -12.09
C MET A 138 -4.68 -0.45 -13.39
N ALA A 139 -4.37 0.53 -14.25
CA ALA A 139 -3.66 0.29 -15.50
C ALA A 139 -2.24 -0.28 -15.29
N ARG A 140 -1.54 0.18 -14.25
CA ARG A 140 -0.22 -0.37 -13.88
C ARG A 140 -0.33 -1.76 -13.27
N ASP A 141 -1.29 -1.95 -12.38
CA ASP A 141 -1.50 -3.22 -11.67
C ASP A 141 -1.94 -4.33 -12.64
N SER A 142 -2.78 -4.02 -13.63
CA SER A 142 -3.24 -5.01 -14.62
C SER A 142 -2.14 -5.50 -15.56
N ALA A 143 -1.06 -4.74 -15.71
CA ALA A 143 0.08 -5.10 -16.55
C ALA A 143 1.16 -5.87 -15.77
N GLN A 144 0.99 -6.05 -14.46
CA GLN A 144 2.02 -6.61 -13.59
C GLN A 144 1.65 -8.02 -13.13
N GLU A 145 2.57 -8.95 -13.33
CA GLU A 145 2.47 -10.30 -12.75
C GLU A 145 2.51 -10.24 -11.22
N PRO A 146 1.74 -11.11 -10.52
CA PRO A 146 1.82 -11.21 -9.08
C PRO A 146 3.26 -11.44 -8.60
N TYR A 147 3.65 -10.72 -7.55
CA TYR A 147 4.94 -10.92 -6.90
C TYR A 147 5.01 -12.31 -6.29
N LYS A 148 6.11 -13.01 -6.55
CA LYS A 148 6.33 -14.39 -6.09
C LYS A 148 7.62 -14.57 -5.31
N LYS A 149 8.40 -13.51 -5.09
CA LYS A 149 9.70 -13.62 -4.44
C LYS A 149 9.56 -13.68 -2.91
N TYR A 150 10.50 -14.36 -2.28
CA TYR A 150 10.57 -14.62 -0.85
C TYR A 150 11.97 -15.09 -0.47
N GLY A 151 12.24 -15.22 0.83
CA GLY A 151 13.53 -15.64 1.35
C GLY A 151 14.34 -14.49 1.92
N PRO A 152 15.47 -14.82 2.57
CA PRO A 152 16.30 -13.84 3.30
C PRO A 152 17.04 -12.87 2.37
N ASP A 153 17.18 -13.20 1.08
CA ASP A 153 17.91 -12.37 0.11
C ASP A 153 17.02 -11.28 -0.54
N GLU A 154 15.72 -11.26 -0.24
CA GLU A 154 14.82 -10.24 -0.79
C GLU A 154 15.00 -8.90 -0.07
N PRO A 155 15.12 -7.79 -0.82
CA PRO A 155 15.44 -6.48 -0.24
C PRO A 155 14.32 -5.89 0.63
N VAL A 156 13.11 -6.43 0.50
CA VAL A 156 11.93 -6.08 1.28
C VAL A 156 11.05 -7.30 1.52
N ILE A 157 10.41 -7.33 2.68
CA ILE A 157 9.29 -8.24 2.97
C ILE A 157 7.96 -7.54 2.71
N TRP A 158 7.13 -8.17 1.87
CA TRP A 158 5.82 -7.66 1.50
C TRP A 158 4.71 -8.64 1.86
N PHE A 159 3.65 -8.11 2.45
CA PHE A 159 2.45 -8.85 2.85
C PHE A 159 1.28 -8.47 1.95
N LYS A 160 0.74 -9.48 1.25
CA LYS A 160 -0.52 -9.36 0.53
C LYS A 160 -1.67 -9.29 1.52
N GLN A 161 -2.57 -8.34 1.33
CA GLN A 161 -3.72 -8.16 2.19
C GLN A 161 -4.84 -9.12 1.78
N THR A 162 -5.19 -10.03 2.69
CA THR A 162 -6.31 -10.99 2.53
C THR A 162 -7.41 -10.78 3.58
N ILE A 163 -7.15 -9.96 4.59
CA ILE A 163 -8.09 -9.57 5.65
C ILE A 163 -8.71 -8.22 5.26
N ASP A 164 -10.04 -8.13 5.28
CA ASP A 164 -10.75 -6.87 4.99
C ASP A 164 -10.51 -5.84 6.10
N ASN A 165 -10.42 -4.56 5.73
CA ASN A 165 -10.08 -3.43 6.60
C ASN A 165 -8.73 -3.49 7.34
N ALA A 166 -7.91 -4.52 7.14
CA ALA A 166 -6.62 -4.65 7.82
C ALA A 166 -5.50 -3.78 7.20
N CYS A 167 -5.79 -2.96 6.18
CA CYS A 167 -4.80 -2.18 5.43
C CYS A 167 -3.88 -1.33 6.33
N GLY A 168 -4.41 -0.77 7.42
CA GLY A 168 -3.62 -0.02 8.40
C GLY A 168 -2.53 -0.86 9.06
N SER A 169 -2.85 -2.07 9.52
CA SER A 169 -1.86 -2.95 10.15
C SER A 169 -0.95 -3.63 9.14
N ILE A 170 -1.43 -3.94 7.94
CA ILE A 170 -0.57 -4.43 6.86
C ILE A 170 0.48 -3.37 6.51
N GLY A 171 0.06 -2.10 6.36
CA GLY A 171 0.96 -0.98 6.14
C GLY A 171 1.93 -0.76 7.31
N LEU A 172 1.45 -0.87 8.56
CA LEU A 172 2.30 -0.83 9.74
C LEU A 172 3.38 -1.94 9.67
N LEU A 173 3.01 -3.19 9.43
CA LEU A 173 3.98 -4.29 9.29
C LEU A 173 4.99 -4.01 8.17
N HIS A 174 4.56 -3.48 7.04
CA HIS A 174 5.47 -3.06 5.97
C HIS A 174 6.47 -1.99 6.45
N CYS A 175 6.06 -1.05 7.30
CA CYS A 175 6.97 -0.07 7.91
C CYS A 175 7.95 -0.68 8.91
N LEU A 176 7.47 -1.56 9.80
CA LEU A 176 8.28 -2.08 10.92
C LEU A 176 9.25 -3.19 10.50
N LEU A 177 8.84 -4.00 9.53
CA LEU A 177 9.58 -5.20 9.11
C LEU A 177 10.52 -4.93 7.93
N ASN A 178 10.79 -3.66 7.56
CA ASN A 178 11.67 -3.31 6.45
C ASN A 178 12.66 -2.22 6.83
N GLY A 179 13.83 -2.26 6.19
CA GLY A 179 14.87 -1.26 6.36
C GLY A 179 15.39 -1.18 7.80
N PRO A 180 15.94 -0.03 8.22
CA PRO A 180 16.57 0.10 9.54
C PRO A 180 15.63 -0.13 10.73
N ALA A 181 14.31 -0.07 10.54
CA ALA A 181 13.32 -0.29 11.59
C ALA A 181 13.37 -1.73 12.15
N GLN A 182 13.76 -2.70 11.33
CA GLN A 182 13.89 -4.10 11.75
C GLN A 182 14.83 -4.28 12.94
N ASN A 183 15.87 -3.44 13.06
CA ASN A 183 16.84 -3.49 14.16
C ASN A 183 16.26 -3.10 15.53
N TYR A 184 15.02 -2.61 15.55
CA TYR A 184 14.31 -2.18 16.75
C TYR A 184 13.18 -3.14 17.14
N ILE A 185 13.08 -4.29 16.47
CA ILE A 185 12.17 -5.36 16.86
C ILE A 185 12.71 -6.04 18.12
N LEU A 186 11.90 -6.09 19.18
CA LEU A 186 12.30 -6.75 20.42
C LEU A 186 12.22 -8.27 20.25
N PRO A 187 13.18 -9.04 20.79
CA PRO A 187 13.15 -10.50 20.74
C PRO A 187 11.96 -11.06 21.53
N ASP A 188 11.56 -12.28 21.20
CA ASP A 188 10.48 -13.02 21.88
C ASP A 188 9.13 -12.28 21.89
N THR A 189 8.84 -11.51 20.84
CA THR A 189 7.59 -10.77 20.66
C THR A 189 6.76 -11.28 19.49
N ILE A 190 5.52 -10.78 19.36
CA ILE A 190 4.66 -11.09 18.20
C ILE A 190 5.37 -10.63 16.92
N LEU A 191 5.98 -9.45 16.92
CA LEU A 191 6.63 -8.87 15.76
C LEU A 191 7.88 -9.65 15.34
N SER A 192 8.72 -10.10 16.28
CA SER A 192 9.89 -10.93 15.95
C SER A 192 9.48 -12.28 15.35
N ARG A 193 8.48 -12.94 15.94
CA ARG A 193 7.93 -14.20 15.40
C ARG A 193 7.34 -14.01 14.02
N LEU A 194 6.49 -12.99 13.83
CA LEU A 194 5.89 -12.69 12.52
C LEU A 194 6.96 -12.42 11.45
N PHE A 195 8.07 -11.78 11.82
CA PHE A 195 9.18 -11.54 10.90
C PHE A 195 9.84 -12.85 10.49
N GLU A 196 10.28 -13.65 11.47
CA GLU A 196 10.97 -14.93 11.26
C GLU A 196 10.11 -15.93 10.46
N ASP A 197 8.84 -16.08 10.84
CA ASP A 197 7.88 -16.98 10.16
C ASP A 197 7.59 -16.54 8.72
N ALA A 198 7.65 -15.23 8.43
CA ALA A 198 7.26 -14.68 7.13
C ALA A 198 8.37 -14.72 6.07
N ILE A 199 9.64 -14.71 6.47
CA ILE A 199 10.79 -14.72 5.55
C ILE A 199 10.76 -15.92 4.58
N PRO A 200 10.59 -17.18 5.03
CA PRO A 200 10.67 -18.34 4.13
C PRO A 200 9.40 -18.56 3.29
N LEU A 201 8.35 -17.75 3.47
CA LEU A 201 7.05 -17.98 2.84
C LEU A 201 6.85 -17.17 1.57
N GLU A 202 6.34 -17.80 0.51
CA GLU A 202 5.78 -17.10 -0.65
C GLU A 202 4.64 -16.16 -0.25
N PRO A 203 4.37 -15.07 -1.00
CA PRO A 203 3.40 -14.04 -0.61
C PRO A 203 2.00 -14.56 -0.24
N GLU A 204 1.44 -15.52 -0.96
CA GLU A 204 0.15 -16.15 -0.64
C GLU A 204 0.19 -16.92 0.68
N LYS A 205 1.26 -17.69 0.90
CA LYS A 205 1.44 -18.47 2.14
C LYS A 205 1.69 -17.54 3.33
N ARG A 206 2.47 -16.48 3.13
CA ARG A 206 2.71 -15.42 4.12
C ARG A 206 1.41 -14.70 4.50
N ALA A 207 0.57 -14.38 3.51
CA ALA A 207 -0.73 -13.79 3.77
C ALA A 207 -1.66 -14.75 4.53
N LYS A 208 -1.63 -16.04 4.23
CA LYS A 208 -2.36 -17.07 4.99
C LYS A 208 -1.85 -17.19 6.42
N MET A 209 -0.52 -17.22 6.62
CA MET A 209 0.10 -17.25 7.95
C MET A 209 -0.42 -16.08 8.80
N LEU A 210 -0.37 -14.86 8.26
CA LEU A 210 -0.86 -13.68 8.98
C LEU A 210 -2.38 -13.70 9.18
N TYR A 211 -3.15 -14.24 8.22
CA TYR A 211 -4.60 -14.41 8.34
C TYR A 211 -4.97 -15.33 9.50
N ASP A 212 -4.21 -16.41 9.72
CA ASP A 212 -4.46 -17.38 10.79
C ASP A 212 -3.86 -16.96 12.14
N ASP A 213 -3.12 -15.84 12.19
CA ASP A 213 -2.42 -15.40 13.37
C ASP A 213 -3.36 -14.74 14.40
N GLY A 214 -3.76 -15.51 15.41
CA GLY A 214 -4.64 -15.04 16.47
C GLY A 214 -4.01 -13.97 17.38
N GLN A 215 -2.70 -13.95 17.56
CA GLN A 215 -2.03 -12.94 18.39
C GLN A 215 -2.02 -11.57 17.71
N PHE A 216 -1.70 -11.55 16.40
CA PHE A 216 -1.80 -10.37 15.56
C PHE A 216 -3.24 -9.84 15.50
N GLU A 217 -4.22 -10.73 15.30
CA GLU A 217 -5.65 -10.38 15.31
C GLU A 217 -6.07 -9.73 16.64
N VAL A 218 -5.72 -10.33 17.78
CA VAL A 218 -6.04 -9.78 19.11
C VAL A 218 -5.32 -8.44 19.33
N ALA A 219 -4.05 -8.31 18.94
CA ALA A 219 -3.30 -7.07 19.05
C ALA A 219 -3.97 -5.95 18.24
N HIS A 220 -4.31 -6.22 16.99
CA HIS A 220 -5.03 -5.31 16.11
C HIS A 220 -6.34 -4.85 16.74
N GLN A 221 -7.23 -5.78 17.07
CA GLN A 221 -8.59 -5.45 17.52
C GLN A 221 -8.59 -4.71 18.86
N SER A 222 -7.65 -5.05 19.74
CA SER A 222 -7.51 -4.36 21.02
C SER A 222 -7.12 -2.89 20.89
N VAL A 223 -6.45 -2.50 19.79
CA VAL A 223 -6.08 -1.11 19.53
C VAL A 223 -7.16 -0.42 18.70
N ALA A 224 -7.73 -1.11 17.71
CA ALA A 224 -8.81 -0.57 16.90
C ALA A 224 -10.04 -0.19 17.73
N SER A 225 -10.31 -0.90 18.83
CA SER A 225 -11.43 -0.63 19.74
C SER A 225 -11.16 0.47 20.78
N LEU A 226 -9.95 1.02 20.85
CA LEU A 226 -9.64 2.09 21.79
C LEU A 226 -10.28 3.41 21.34
N PRO A 227 -10.71 4.27 22.28
CA PRO A 227 -11.13 5.64 21.99
C PRO A 227 -9.90 6.56 21.84
N VAL A 228 -8.90 6.12 21.07
CA VAL A 228 -7.66 6.86 20.80
C VAL A 228 -7.63 7.20 19.31
N GLY A 229 -7.13 8.39 18.97
CA GLY A 229 -7.29 8.98 17.63
C GLY A 229 -8.28 10.14 17.60
N ASP A 230 -8.44 10.74 16.43
CA ASP A 230 -9.24 11.95 16.22
C ASP A 230 -10.69 11.63 15.86
N SER A 231 -10.98 10.37 15.51
CA SER A 231 -12.30 9.90 15.11
C SER A 231 -12.64 8.54 15.69
N SER A 232 -13.94 8.25 15.81
CA SER A 232 -14.39 6.89 16.15
C SER A 232 -14.12 5.97 14.95
N PRO A 233 -13.56 4.77 15.17
CA PRO A 233 -13.32 3.83 14.09
C PRO A 233 -14.64 3.50 13.38
N PRO A 234 -14.66 3.46 12.04
CA PRO A 234 -15.84 3.00 11.33
C PRO A 234 -16.10 1.54 11.70
N LYS A 235 -17.38 1.15 11.72
CA LYS A 235 -17.71 -0.26 11.92
C LYS A 235 -17.14 -1.10 10.79
N ALA A 236 -16.92 -2.39 11.04
CA ALA A 236 -16.33 -3.32 10.07
C ALA A 236 -17.08 -3.28 8.70
N GLU A 237 -18.40 -3.09 8.72
CA GLU A 237 -19.25 -3.01 7.53
C GLU A 237 -19.08 -1.71 6.72
N GLU A 238 -18.51 -0.67 7.33
CA GLU A 238 -18.34 0.67 6.77
C GLU A 238 -16.90 0.91 6.26
N GLY A 239 -15.90 0.22 6.83
CA GLY A 239 -14.49 0.42 6.49
C GLY A 239 -14.17 0.25 4.99
N ASN A 240 -14.70 -0.79 4.35
CA ASN A 240 -14.48 -1.07 2.92
C ASN A 240 -15.03 0.05 1.99
N ARG A 241 -15.91 0.92 2.49
CA ARG A 241 -16.51 2.02 1.70
C ARG A 241 -15.67 3.29 1.67
N LEU A 242 -14.64 3.39 2.51
CA LEU A 242 -13.87 4.61 2.66
C LEU A 242 -12.85 4.83 1.53
N GLY A 243 -12.55 3.81 0.72
CA GLY A 243 -11.64 3.94 -0.43
C GLY A 243 -10.22 4.38 -0.06
N GLN A 244 -9.83 4.19 1.21
CA GLN A 244 -8.53 4.56 1.75
C GLN A 244 -7.51 3.45 1.49
N ASN A 245 -6.35 3.82 0.94
CA ASN A 245 -5.25 2.89 0.72
C ASN A 245 -4.07 3.29 1.60
N PHE A 246 -3.69 2.38 2.50
CA PHE A 246 -2.46 2.50 3.24
C PHE A 246 -1.29 2.06 2.36
N VAL A 247 -0.33 2.96 2.23
CA VAL A 247 0.89 2.76 1.46
C VAL A 247 2.08 3.04 2.36
N ALA A 248 2.93 2.05 2.54
CA ALA A 248 4.19 2.20 3.24
C ALA A 248 5.31 2.55 2.25
N PHE A 249 6.08 3.57 2.57
CA PHE A 249 7.35 3.85 1.91
C PHE A 249 8.49 3.48 2.86
N VAL A 250 9.45 2.70 2.37
CA VAL A 250 10.59 2.21 3.16
C VAL A 250 11.86 2.21 2.33
N ARG A 251 13.01 2.20 3.00
CA ARG A 251 14.31 1.89 2.39
C ARG A 251 14.52 0.38 2.44
N GLY A 252 14.71 -0.26 1.29
CA GLY A 252 15.09 -1.67 1.20
C GLY A 252 16.56 -1.88 1.52
N GLU A 253 16.96 -3.12 1.77
CA GLU A 253 18.36 -3.48 2.03
C GLU A 253 19.28 -3.20 0.82
N ASP A 254 18.70 -3.21 -0.38
CA ASP A 254 19.36 -2.79 -1.62
C ASP A 254 19.59 -1.28 -1.73
N GLY A 255 19.18 -0.50 -0.72
CA GLY A 255 19.28 0.96 -0.68
C GLY A 255 18.23 1.70 -1.51
N TYR A 256 17.30 0.98 -2.17
CA TYR A 256 16.24 1.61 -2.94
C TYR A 256 15.08 2.05 -2.03
N LEU A 257 14.36 3.06 -2.48
CA LEU A 257 13.02 3.40 -2.00
C LEU A 257 12.03 2.37 -2.54
N TRP A 258 11.23 1.81 -1.66
CA TRP A 258 10.16 0.87 -1.98
C TRP A 258 8.80 1.43 -1.58
N GLU A 259 7.80 1.18 -2.42
CA GLU A 259 6.38 1.43 -2.15
C GLU A 259 5.70 0.08 -1.92
N LEU A 260 5.14 -0.09 -0.73
CA LEU A 260 4.53 -1.34 -0.26
C LEU A 260 3.06 -1.09 0.05
N GLU A 261 2.18 -1.73 -0.74
CA GLU A 261 0.73 -1.67 -0.55
C GLU A 261 0.16 -3.10 -0.65
N GLY A 262 -0.58 -3.54 0.36
CA GLY A 262 -1.02 -4.94 0.47
C GLY A 262 -2.09 -5.35 -0.54
N THR A 263 -2.83 -4.40 -1.13
CA THR A 263 -3.90 -4.67 -2.10
C THR A 263 -3.42 -4.65 -3.55
N ARG A 264 -2.13 -4.41 -3.79
CA ARG A 264 -1.51 -4.43 -5.13
C ARG A 264 -0.94 -5.81 -5.46
N PRO A 265 -0.58 -6.08 -6.74
CA PRO A 265 0.06 -7.35 -7.12
C PRO A 265 1.43 -7.59 -6.48
N GLY A 266 2.09 -6.56 -5.93
CA GLY A 266 3.39 -6.68 -5.28
C GLY A 266 4.02 -5.36 -4.85
N PRO A 267 5.23 -5.41 -4.25
CA PRO A 267 6.00 -4.23 -3.89
C PRO A 267 6.58 -3.55 -5.13
N ILE A 268 6.80 -2.23 -5.06
CA ILE A 268 7.34 -1.43 -6.17
C ILE A 268 8.65 -0.78 -5.78
N ARG A 269 9.71 -1.21 -6.45
CA ARG A 269 11.01 -0.55 -6.37
C ARG A 269 10.96 0.76 -7.14
N LYS A 270 11.33 1.85 -6.48
CA LYS A 270 11.37 3.18 -7.09
C LYS A 270 12.78 3.55 -7.53
N ARG A 271 13.56 4.15 -6.64
CA ARG A 271 14.88 4.70 -6.96
C ARG A 271 15.88 4.42 -5.86
N LEU A 272 17.16 4.46 -6.20
CA LEU A 272 18.24 4.39 -5.22
C LEU A 272 18.22 5.66 -4.35
N LEU A 273 18.32 5.51 -3.03
CA LEU A 273 18.50 6.63 -2.10
C LEU A 273 19.98 7.03 -2.07
N ARG A 274 20.24 8.33 -2.13
CA ARG A 274 21.60 8.88 -2.04
C ARG A 274 22.06 8.88 -0.58
N GLU A 275 23.36 8.99 -0.39
CA GLU A 275 23.94 9.20 0.94
C GLU A 275 23.32 10.45 1.60
N GLY A 276 22.95 10.32 2.88
CA GLY A 276 22.29 11.37 3.64
C GLY A 276 20.80 11.56 3.34
N GLU A 277 20.21 10.88 2.35
CA GLU A 277 18.77 10.91 2.14
C GLU A 277 18.03 9.95 3.07
N ASP A 278 16.88 10.40 3.57
CA ASP A 278 15.88 9.57 4.19
C ASP A 278 14.49 9.86 3.60
N LEU A 279 13.44 9.30 4.19
CA LEU A 279 12.12 9.36 3.59
C LEU A 279 11.45 10.74 3.60
N LEU A 280 11.92 11.67 4.43
CA LEU A 280 11.45 13.06 4.44
C LEU A 280 12.38 14.00 3.66
N SER A 281 13.42 13.50 2.98
CA SER A 281 14.20 14.32 2.05
C SER A 281 13.33 14.79 0.88
N GLU A 282 13.50 16.04 0.44
CA GLU A 282 12.64 16.68 -0.57
C GLU A 282 12.49 15.82 -1.85
N ASN A 283 13.59 15.29 -2.36
CA ASN A 283 13.60 14.44 -3.55
C ASN A 283 12.87 13.09 -3.34
N VAL A 284 12.87 12.57 -2.12
CA VAL A 284 12.12 11.35 -1.77
C VAL A 284 10.64 11.66 -1.69
N LEU A 285 10.25 12.70 -0.95
CA LEU A 285 8.85 13.16 -0.84
C LEU A 285 8.24 13.48 -2.21
N ARG A 286 9.02 14.12 -3.09
CA ARG A 286 8.62 14.42 -4.46
C ARG A 286 8.25 13.16 -5.24
N GLN A 287 8.91 12.02 -4.99
CA GLN A 287 8.73 10.77 -5.74
C GLN A 287 7.85 9.73 -5.02
N SER A 288 7.56 9.95 -3.73
CA SER A 288 6.60 9.18 -2.95
C SER A 288 5.22 9.86 -3.02
N ILE A 289 4.76 10.42 -1.90
CA ILE A 289 3.44 11.04 -1.73
C ILE A 289 3.24 12.25 -2.66
N GLY A 290 4.29 13.06 -2.87
CA GLY A 290 4.20 14.26 -3.69
C GLY A 290 3.91 13.97 -5.16
N ALA A 291 4.28 12.79 -5.67
CA ALA A 291 3.97 12.39 -7.04
C ALA A 291 2.48 12.09 -7.23
N VAL A 292 1.79 11.62 -6.18
CA VAL A 292 0.34 11.39 -6.22
C VAL A 292 -0.40 12.72 -6.08
N ILE A 293 0.01 13.56 -5.12
CA ILE A 293 -0.58 14.89 -4.91
C ILE A 293 -0.52 15.73 -6.19
N ARG A 294 0.66 15.82 -6.83
CA ARG A 294 0.80 16.61 -8.07
C ARG A 294 -0.08 16.08 -9.20
N ARG A 295 -0.14 14.75 -9.40
CA ARG A 295 -0.99 14.16 -10.43
C ARG A 295 -2.47 14.51 -10.23
N ASN A 296 -2.94 14.47 -8.98
CA ASN A 296 -4.33 14.81 -8.66
C ASN A 296 -4.59 16.31 -8.91
N GLN A 297 -3.64 17.17 -8.52
CA GLN A 297 -3.70 18.62 -8.79
C GLN A 297 -3.72 18.91 -10.29
N ASP A 298 -2.85 18.28 -11.08
CA ASP A 298 -2.78 18.43 -12.54
C ASP A 298 -4.07 17.98 -13.23
N ALA A 299 -4.77 17.00 -12.65
CA ALA A 299 -6.08 16.53 -13.10
C ALA A 299 -7.26 17.39 -12.61
N GLY A 300 -6.99 18.49 -11.88
CA GLY A 300 -8.01 19.39 -11.35
C GLY A 300 -8.81 18.83 -10.16
N GLU A 301 -8.34 17.74 -9.55
CA GLU A 301 -9.01 17.12 -8.41
C GLU A 301 -8.80 17.95 -7.15
N GLN A 302 -9.91 18.27 -6.48
CA GLN A 302 -9.96 19.23 -5.37
C GLN A 302 -9.91 18.57 -3.99
N ASP A 303 -9.59 17.27 -3.88
CA ASP A 303 -9.46 16.59 -2.60
C ASP A 303 -7.97 16.50 -2.21
N PRO A 304 -7.43 17.49 -1.46
CA PRO A 304 -6.04 17.50 -1.06
C PRO A 304 -5.79 16.61 0.16
N ARG A 305 -6.81 15.94 0.71
CA ARG A 305 -6.68 15.22 1.97
C ARG A 305 -5.69 14.09 1.80
N PHE A 306 -4.71 14.03 2.66
CA PHE A 306 -3.90 12.84 2.89
C PHE A 306 -3.67 12.74 4.39
N SER A 307 -3.38 11.54 4.87
CA SER A 307 -2.79 11.34 6.19
C SER A 307 -1.42 10.73 6.01
N CYS A 308 -0.44 11.18 6.78
CA CYS A 308 0.92 10.67 6.73
C CYS A 308 1.51 10.65 8.13
N VAL A 309 2.05 9.50 8.52
CA VAL A 309 2.83 9.37 9.76
C VAL A 309 4.23 8.85 9.41
N ALA A 310 5.24 9.34 10.13
CA ALA A 310 6.64 9.04 9.90
C ALA A 310 7.25 8.28 11.08
N LEU A 311 7.81 7.10 10.84
CA LEU A 311 8.52 6.33 11.84
C LEU A 311 9.95 6.86 12.00
N ALA A 312 10.28 7.36 13.19
CA ALA A 312 11.60 7.85 13.53
C ALA A 312 11.89 7.59 15.02
N HIS A 313 13.07 7.98 15.48
CA HIS A 313 13.38 7.91 16.91
C HIS A 313 12.38 8.67 17.78
N ASP A 314 12.21 8.25 19.03
CA ASP A 314 11.54 9.06 20.02
C ASP A 314 12.52 10.08 20.65
N ARG A 315 12.17 11.38 20.63
CA ARG A 315 12.97 12.44 21.27
C ARG A 315 12.92 12.37 22.80
N THR A 316 11.87 11.78 23.37
CA THR A 316 11.70 11.71 24.83
C THR A 316 12.52 10.60 25.47
N ASP A 317 13.08 9.67 24.68
CA ASP A 317 14.01 8.64 25.15
C ASP A 317 15.45 9.19 25.18
N ARG A 318 15.67 10.23 25.99
CA ARG A 318 17.02 10.61 26.40
C ARG A 318 17.44 9.67 27.54
N GLU A 319 18.46 8.86 27.26
CA GLU A 319 19.34 8.17 28.24
C GLU A 319 19.03 6.73 28.70
N SER A 320 18.41 5.86 27.89
CA SER A 320 18.56 4.41 28.15
C SER A 320 18.54 3.50 26.92
N LEU A 321 19.50 3.67 26.01
CA LEU A 321 19.91 2.52 25.18
C LEU A 321 20.89 1.70 26.01
N PRO A 322 20.60 0.43 26.37
CA PRO A 322 21.67 -0.48 26.76
C PRO A 322 22.61 -0.61 25.57
N MET A 323 23.86 -0.19 25.77
CA MET A 323 24.97 -0.17 24.80
C MET A 323 25.33 -1.52 24.16
N ASN A 324 24.51 -2.56 24.29
CA ASN A 324 24.84 -3.93 23.91
C ASN A 324 24.14 -4.45 22.64
N PHE A 325 23.35 -3.65 21.92
CA PHE A 325 22.70 -4.11 20.68
C PHE A 325 23.43 -3.76 19.38
N LEU A 326 24.51 -2.98 19.42
CA LEU A 326 25.30 -2.64 18.22
C LEU A 326 26.37 -3.69 17.84
N ASN A 327 26.40 -4.86 18.48
CA ASN A 327 27.45 -5.86 18.27
C ASN A 327 26.95 -7.20 17.70
N ARG A 328 25.93 -7.18 16.82
CA ARG A 328 25.76 -8.26 15.84
C ARG A 328 26.44 -7.86 14.53
N GLY A 329 27.75 -7.69 14.64
CA GLY A 329 28.65 -7.69 13.48
C GLY A 329 28.79 -9.10 12.94
N ARG A 330 28.83 -9.19 11.61
CA ARG A 330 29.49 -10.21 10.79
C ARG A 330 30.01 -11.44 11.55
N VAL A 331 29.38 -12.58 11.30
CA VAL A 331 30.09 -13.85 11.09
C VAL A 331 29.60 -14.44 9.78
#